data_AF-A0AAJ0ANI5-F1
#
_entry.id   AF-A0AAJ0ANI5-F1
#
_cell.length_a   1.000
_cell.length_b   1.000
_cell.length_c   1.000
_cell.angle_alpha   90.00
_cell.angle_beta   90.00
_cell.angle_gamma   90.00
#
_symmetry.space_group_name_H-M   'P 1'
#
loop_
_entity.id
_entity.type
_entity.pdbx_description
1 polymer ?
#
loop_
_entity_poly.entity_id
_entity_poly.type
_entity_poly.pdbx_seq_one_letter_code
_entity_poly.pdbx_strand_id
1 'polypeptide(L)'
;MASQTDAVDLTTHLKTIYASYRHTTDIDAKGAFFSPSCYQICRPNPPFAAQDRDTIVRYLHEYAPKDQAEASEPSRKPAKKGFYTIRPLKDSELEFGTDQQTAPAGFSSAVEVEQKARREGWVGMRVDLWDESPDHEADKKEDLLVKVQYWWRREEGSWMQIFHDIMYMGPRDGSEGASGEVLE
;
A
#
# COMPACT_ATOMS: atom_id res chain seq x y z
N MET A 1 -9.50 -12.84 25.29
CA MET A 1 -9.89 -13.44 24.00
C MET A 1 -10.70 -12.40 23.26
N ALA A 2 -10.16 -11.79 22.21
CA ALA A 2 -10.95 -10.90 21.36
C ALA A 2 -12.04 -11.73 20.68
N SER A 3 -13.29 -11.26 20.68
CA SER A 3 -14.39 -11.97 20.04
C SER A 3 -14.19 -11.97 18.52
N GLN A 4 -14.68 -13.00 17.83
CA GLN A 4 -14.72 -13.03 16.37
C GLN A 4 -15.43 -11.79 15.80
N THR A 5 -16.40 -11.25 16.54
CA THR A 5 -17.09 -9.99 16.23
C THR A 5 -16.16 -8.78 16.26
N ASP A 6 -15.26 -8.69 17.25
CA ASP A 6 -14.31 -7.57 17.37
C ASP A 6 -13.32 -7.55 16.21
N ALA A 7 -12.90 -8.72 15.74
CA ALA A 7 -12.00 -8.86 14.59
C ALA A 7 -12.68 -8.46 13.27
N VAL A 8 -13.96 -8.80 13.08
CA VAL A 8 -14.75 -8.40 11.91
C VAL A 8 -15.01 -6.89 11.92
N ASP A 9 -15.33 -6.32 13.08
CA ASP A 9 -15.54 -4.88 13.24
C ASP A 9 -14.25 -4.09 12.93
N LEU A 10 -13.12 -4.54 13.49
CA LEU A 10 -11.81 -3.95 13.18
C LEU A 10 -11.48 -4.02 11.69
N THR A 11 -11.69 -5.18 11.06
CA THR A 11 -11.43 -5.35 9.62
C THR A 11 -12.24 -4.35 8.80
N THR A 12 -13.54 -4.21 9.11
CA THR A 12 -14.44 -3.27 8.42
C THR A 12 -13.98 -1.83 8.63
N HIS A 13 -13.58 -1.49 9.86
CA HIS A 13 -13.05 -0.17 10.18
C HIS A 13 -11.77 0.16 9.39
N LEU A 14 -10.79 -0.76 9.34
CA LEU A 14 -9.55 -0.55 8.59
C LEU A 14 -9.80 -0.42 7.07
N LYS A 15 -10.76 -1.15 6.51
CA LYS A 15 -11.19 -0.97 5.11
C LYS A 15 -11.71 0.44 4.85
N THR A 16 -12.54 0.97 5.74
CA THR A 16 -13.06 2.35 5.64
C THR A 16 -11.96 3.40 5.70
N ILE A 17 -10.98 3.23 6.59
CA ILE A 17 -9.83 4.14 6.67
C ILE A 17 -9.01 4.07 5.38
N TYR A 18 -8.72 2.86 4.88
CA TYR A 18 -7.97 2.68 3.65
C TYR A 18 -8.68 3.29 2.43
N ALA A 19 -10.00 3.12 2.31
CA ALA A 19 -10.80 3.76 1.27
C ALA A 19 -10.67 5.29 1.35
N SER A 20 -10.82 5.87 2.55
CA SER A 20 -10.66 7.31 2.77
C SER A 20 -9.27 7.80 2.35
N TYR A 21 -8.21 7.07 2.69
CA TYR A 21 -6.85 7.33 2.21
C TYR A 21 -6.76 7.29 0.68
N ARG A 22 -7.33 6.25 0.05
CA ARG A 22 -7.28 6.03 -1.40
C ARG A 22 -7.99 7.12 -2.19
N HIS A 23 -9.10 7.65 -1.67
CA HIS A 23 -9.89 8.73 -2.28
C HIS A 23 -9.44 10.13 -1.89
N THR A 24 -8.54 10.28 -0.92
CA THR A 24 -7.89 11.57 -0.63
C THR A 24 -7.01 11.97 -1.81
N THR A 25 -7.30 13.10 -2.45
CA THR A 25 -6.58 13.59 -3.63
C THR A 25 -5.35 14.44 -3.28
N ASP A 26 -5.43 15.22 -2.20
CA ASP A 26 -4.31 16.00 -1.67
C ASP A 26 -3.25 15.07 -1.05
N ILE A 27 -2.04 15.11 -1.60
CA ILE A 27 -0.92 14.25 -1.19
C ILE A 27 -0.46 14.58 0.23
N ASP A 28 -0.49 15.86 0.63
CA ASP A 28 -0.10 16.23 1.99
C ASP A 28 -1.15 15.74 3.00
N ALA A 29 -2.44 15.82 2.65
CA ALA A 29 -3.52 15.26 3.44
C ALA A 29 -3.44 13.72 3.57
N LYS A 30 -2.88 13.00 2.58
CA LYS A 30 -2.62 11.55 2.71
C LYS A 30 -1.67 11.23 3.86
N GLY A 31 -0.74 12.13 4.18
CA GLY A 31 0.18 11.96 5.32
C GLY A 31 -0.54 11.82 6.66
N ALA A 32 -1.78 12.32 6.79
CA ALA A 32 -2.57 12.18 8.01
C ALA A 32 -3.00 10.73 8.31
N PHE A 33 -2.89 9.81 7.34
CA PHE A 33 -3.17 8.38 7.56
C PHE A 33 -1.94 7.60 8.04
N PHE A 34 -0.76 8.21 7.97
CA PHE A 34 0.50 7.57 8.31
C PHE A 34 0.95 8.04 9.70
N SER A 35 1.38 7.11 10.54
CA SER A 35 2.11 7.45 11.76
C SER A 35 3.35 8.26 11.41
N PRO A 36 3.79 9.22 12.25
CA PRO A 36 5.03 9.97 11.99
C PRO A 36 6.25 9.05 11.74
N SER A 37 6.29 7.89 12.40
CA SER A 37 7.32 6.87 12.21
C SER A 37 6.90 5.74 11.26
N CYS A 38 6.07 6.03 10.25
CA CYS A 38 5.66 5.04 9.28
C CYS A 38 6.83 4.66 8.37
N TYR A 39 7.11 3.37 8.26
CA TYR A 39 8.16 2.83 7.39
C TYR A 39 7.60 2.40 6.04
N GLN A 40 8.46 2.31 5.04
CA GLN A 40 8.13 1.67 3.76
C GLN A 40 9.31 0.83 3.29
N ILE A 41 9.00 -0.36 2.77
CA ILE A 41 9.93 -1.17 1.99
C ILE A 41 9.31 -1.52 0.64
N CYS A 42 10.14 -1.60 -0.39
CA CYS A 42 9.81 -2.12 -1.70
C CYS A 42 10.73 -3.30 -1.97
N ARG A 43 10.15 -4.51 -2.00
CA ARG A 43 10.87 -5.76 -2.21
C ARG A 43 11.42 -5.92 -3.64
N PRO A 44 10.76 -5.41 -4.70
CA PRO A 44 11.35 -5.33 -6.03
C PRO A 44 12.61 -4.46 -6.11
N ASN A 45 13.49 -4.75 -7.07
CA ASN A 45 14.71 -3.97 -7.32
C ASN A 45 14.45 -2.87 -8.38
N PRO A 46 15.01 -1.64 -8.21
CA PRO A 46 15.87 -1.22 -7.10
C PRO A 46 15.09 -1.05 -5.78
N PRO A 47 15.72 -1.34 -4.62
CA PRO A 47 15.07 -1.22 -3.33
C PRO A 47 14.72 0.24 -3.06
N PHE A 48 13.46 0.47 -2.73
CA PHE A 48 12.94 1.77 -2.37
C PHE A 48 12.38 1.70 -0.95
N ALA A 49 12.82 2.61 -0.07
CA ALA A 49 12.46 2.55 1.33
C ALA A 49 12.33 3.93 1.97
N ALA A 50 11.54 3.99 3.02
CA ALA A 50 11.35 5.16 3.86
C ALA A 50 11.40 4.76 5.34
N GLN A 51 11.94 5.65 6.17
CA GLN A 51 12.02 5.46 7.62
C GLN A 51 10.99 6.31 8.38
N ASP A 52 10.31 7.20 7.66
CA ASP A 52 9.33 8.14 8.22
C ASP A 52 8.26 8.50 7.20
N ARG A 53 7.15 9.04 7.72
CA ARG A 53 6.02 9.54 6.94
C ARG A 53 6.45 10.56 5.90
N ASP A 54 7.28 11.52 6.28
CA ASP A 54 7.59 12.68 5.44
C ASP A 54 8.34 12.25 4.17
N THR A 55 9.20 11.23 4.30
CA THR A 55 9.85 10.56 3.17
C THR A 55 8.84 9.85 2.27
N ILE A 56 7.85 9.14 2.82
CA ILE A 56 6.77 8.50 2.04
C ILE A 56 5.96 9.55 1.29
N VAL A 57 5.56 10.64 1.94
CA VAL A 57 4.79 11.73 1.32
C VAL A 57 5.60 12.39 0.21
N ARG A 58 6.90 12.64 0.41
CA ARG A 58 7.79 13.13 -0.65
C ARG A 58 7.80 12.18 -1.85
N TYR A 59 7.89 10.88 -1.62
CA TYR A 59 7.83 9.90 -2.70
C TYR A 59 6.51 9.95 -3.46
N LEU A 60 5.38 10.09 -2.77
CA LEU A 60 4.08 10.27 -3.41
C LEU A 60 4.05 11.50 -4.32
N HIS A 61 4.66 12.63 -3.91
CA HIS A 61 4.80 13.82 -4.76
C HIS A 61 5.71 13.58 -5.96
N GLU A 62 6.81 12.86 -5.80
CA GLU A 62 7.77 12.56 -6.89
C GLU A 62 7.16 11.69 -7.99
N TYR A 63 6.29 10.75 -7.60
CA TYR A 63 5.62 9.80 -8.51
C TYR A 63 4.20 10.22 -8.91
N ALA A 64 3.65 11.28 -8.32
CA ALA A 64 2.37 11.82 -8.75
C ALA A 64 2.46 12.22 -10.22
N PRO A 65 1.39 11.99 -11.02
CA PRO A 65 1.31 12.55 -12.36
C PRO A 65 1.49 14.06 -12.26
N LYS A 66 2.64 14.57 -12.73
CA LYS A 66 2.83 16.01 -12.86
C LYS A 66 1.85 16.45 -13.92
N ASP A 67 0.83 17.23 -13.53
CA ASP A 67 -0.03 17.90 -14.50
C ASP A 67 0.88 18.60 -15.51
N GLN A 68 0.86 18.10 -16.75
CA GLN A 68 1.66 18.61 -17.85
C GLN A 68 1.19 20.01 -18.18
N ALA A 69 1.75 21.02 -17.51
CA ALA A 69 1.68 22.41 -17.94
C ALA A 69 2.51 22.67 -19.20
N GLU A 70 3.19 21.67 -19.76
CA GLU A 70 4.01 21.78 -20.97
C GLU A 70 3.87 20.54 -21.87
N ALA A 71 2.76 20.40 -22.58
CA ALA A 71 2.71 19.60 -23.82
C ALA A 71 1.48 19.96 -24.65
N SER A 72 1.68 20.85 -25.61
CA SER A 72 0.77 21.10 -26.72
C SER A 72 0.75 19.90 -27.67
N GLU A 73 -0.13 18.90 -27.45
CA GLU A 73 -0.70 18.00 -28.48
C GLU A 73 -2.04 17.38 -27.99
N PRO A 74 -3.05 17.21 -28.87
CA PRO A 74 -4.37 16.69 -28.50
C PRO A 74 -4.43 15.16 -28.67
N SER A 75 -3.77 14.40 -27.81
CA SER A 75 -4.01 12.97 -27.67
C SER A 75 -4.10 12.61 -26.20
N ARG A 76 -5.17 13.09 -25.54
CA ARG A 76 -5.51 12.65 -24.19
C ARG A 76 -5.95 11.18 -24.26
N LYS A 77 -5.02 10.25 -23.99
CA LYS A 77 -5.41 8.88 -23.61
C LYS A 77 -6.46 9.00 -22.48
N PRO A 78 -7.54 8.20 -22.48
CA PRO A 78 -8.51 8.23 -21.39
C PRO A 78 -7.80 7.95 -20.06
N ALA A 79 -8.26 8.59 -18.97
CA ALA A 79 -7.73 8.30 -17.65
C ALA A 79 -7.92 6.81 -17.33
N LYS A 80 -6.84 6.11 -17.00
CA LYS A 80 -6.90 4.71 -16.58
C LYS A 80 -7.73 4.61 -15.30
N LYS A 81 -8.60 3.62 -15.22
CA LYS A 81 -9.42 3.39 -14.03
C LYS A 81 -8.64 2.49 -13.08
N GLY A 82 -8.42 2.98 -11.85
CA GLY A 82 -7.70 2.22 -10.82
C GLY A 82 -8.68 1.40 -9.98
N PHE A 83 -8.30 0.16 -9.67
CA PHE A 83 -9.04 -0.77 -8.84
C PHE A 83 -8.15 -1.30 -7.72
N TYR A 84 -8.78 -1.83 -6.67
CA TYR A 84 -8.06 -2.52 -5.61
C TYR A 84 -8.92 -3.57 -4.90
N THR A 85 -8.26 -4.49 -4.19
CA THR A 85 -8.88 -5.30 -3.15
C THR A 85 -8.25 -5.00 -1.80
N ILE A 86 -8.96 -5.26 -0.72
CA ILE A 86 -8.41 -5.18 0.64
C ILE A 86 -8.99 -6.25 1.55
N ARG A 87 -8.13 -6.95 2.28
CA ARG A 87 -8.52 -7.98 3.26
C ARG A 87 -7.48 -8.14 4.37
N PRO A 88 -7.82 -8.77 5.50
CA PRO A 88 -6.82 -9.18 6.49
C PRO A 88 -5.75 -10.11 5.89
N LEU A 89 -4.54 -10.05 6.46
CA LEU A 89 -3.52 -11.05 6.19
C LEU A 89 -3.95 -12.42 6.74
N LYS A 90 -3.57 -13.48 6.02
CA LYS A 90 -3.61 -14.86 6.50
C LYS A 90 -2.40 -15.11 7.40
N ASP A 91 -2.47 -16.13 8.24
CA ASP A 91 -1.35 -16.50 9.13
C ASP A 91 -0.05 -16.76 8.36
N SER A 92 -0.14 -17.33 7.15
CA SER A 92 1.01 -17.59 6.28
C SER A 92 1.60 -16.34 5.61
N GLU A 93 0.93 -15.20 5.72
CA GLU A 93 1.35 -13.92 5.12
C GLU A 93 1.96 -12.96 6.17
N LEU A 94 1.99 -13.36 7.45
CA LEU A 94 2.57 -12.57 8.55
C LEU A 94 4.10 -12.63 8.53
N GLU A 95 4.71 -12.08 7.48
CA GLU A 95 6.17 -12.05 7.26
C GLU A 95 6.61 -10.72 6.63
N PHE A 96 7.87 -10.35 6.83
CA PHE A 96 8.42 -9.02 6.46
C PHE A 96 9.57 -9.12 5.44
N GLY A 97 9.65 -10.21 4.69
CA GLY A 97 10.66 -10.45 3.67
C GLY A 97 12.02 -10.87 4.24
N THR A 98 13.08 -10.44 3.59
CA THR A 98 14.47 -10.75 3.97
C THR A 98 15.17 -9.56 4.64
N ASP A 99 16.30 -9.83 5.29
CA ASP A 99 17.14 -8.79 5.89
C ASP A 99 17.59 -7.75 4.85
N GLN A 100 17.90 -8.19 3.62
CA GLN A 100 18.26 -7.28 2.52
C GLN A 100 17.12 -6.35 2.13
N GLN A 101 15.87 -6.79 2.23
CA GLN A 101 14.69 -6.00 1.88
C GLN A 101 14.32 -4.99 2.98
N THR A 102 14.62 -5.32 4.24
CA THR A 102 14.28 -4.47 5.39
C THR A 102 15.40 -3.50 5.78
N ALA A 103 16.66 -3.83 5.47
CA ALA A 103 17.81 -2.98 5.78
C ALA A 103 17.73 -1.54 5.24
N PRO A 104 17.23 -1.28 4.01
CA PRO A 104 17.08 0.09 3.52
C PRO A 104 16.11 0.96 4.33
N ALA A 105 15.14 0.35 5.03
CA ALA A 105 14.24 1.04 5.96
C ALA A 105 14.84 1.20 7.38
N GLY A 106 16.12 0.87 7.57
CA GLY A 106 16.85 1.09 8.83
C GLY A 106 16.77 -0.05 9.83
N PHE A 107 16.18 -1.19 9.46
CA PHE A 107 16.13 -2.37 10.33
C PHE A 107 17.40 -3.21 10.21
N SER A 108 17.78 -3.88 11.29
CA SER A 108 18.91 -4.80 11.31
C SER A 108 18.57 -6.16 10.69
N SER A 109 17.31 -6.57 10.74
CA SER A 109 16.82 -7.84 10.18
C SER A 109 15.29 -7.85 10.01
N ALA A 110 14.77 -8.75 9.18
CA ALA A 110 13.33 -8.97 9.06
C ALA A 110 12.72 -9.52 10.37
N VAL A 111 13.50 -10.29 11.12
CA VAL A 111 13.12 -10.81 12.45
C VAL A 111 12.89 -9.67 13.44
N GLU A 112 13.70 -8.61 13.38
CA GLU A 112 13.50 -7.42 14.21
C GLU A 112 12.15 -6.77 13.93
N VAL A 113 11.77 -6.63 12.65
CA VAL A 113 10.47 -6.07 12.24
C VAL A 113 9.33 -6.92 12.77
N GLU A 114 9.42 -8.25 12.64
CA GLU A 114 8.42 -9.17 13.16
C GLU A 114 8.26 -9.06 14.68
N GLN A 115 9.37 -9.01 15.43
CA GLN A 115 9.35 -8.83 16.88
C GLN A 115 8.73 -7.48 17.27
N LYS A 116 9.04 -6.42 16.51
CA LYS A 116 8.45 -5.09 16.69
C LYS A 116 6.94 -5.14 16.46
N ALA A 117 6.49 -5.75 15.36
CA ALA A 117 5.08 -5.90 15.02
C ALA A 117 4.29 -6.65 16.10
N ARG A 118 4.85 -7.74 16.63
CA ARG A 118 4.24 -8.51 17.73
C ARG A 118 4.16 -7.70 19.03
N ARG A 119 5.25 -7.02 19.40
CA ARG A 119 5.32 -6.22 20.63
C ARG A 119 4.35 -5.03 20.59
N GLU A 120 4.18 -4.42 19.44
CA GLU A 120 3.37 -3.21 19.25
C GLU A 120 1.94 -3.51 18.78
N GLY A 121 1.59 -4.79 18.62
CA GLY A 121 0.24 -5.24 18.27
C GLY A 121 -0.21 -4.81 16.87
N TRP A 122 0.68 -4.89 15.89
CA TRP A 122 0.37 -4.49 14.51
C TRP A 122 -0.67 -5.42 13.88
N VAL A 123 -1.54 -4.84 13.06
CA VAL A 123 -2.59 -5.55 12.32
C VAL A 123 -2.35 -5.35 10.84
N GLY A 124 -2.14 -6.45 10.11
CA GLY A 124 -1.81 -6.41 8.69
C GLY A 124 -3.02 -6.61 7.78
N MET A 125 -3.05 -5.85 6.68
CA MET A 125 -4.02 -5.93 5.61
C MET A 125 -3.29 -6.15 4.27
N ARG A 126 -3.73 -7.13 3.49
CA ARG A 126 -3.31 -7.32 2.10
C ARG A 126 -4.10 -6.39 1.20
N VAL A 127 -3.40 -5.67 0.33
CA VAL A 127 -3.97 -4.87 -0.73
C VAL A 127 -3.30 -5.23 -2.04
N ASP A 128 -4.10 -5.52 -3.05
CA ASP A 128 -3.65 -5.60 -4.44
C ASP A 128 -4.31 -4.44 -5.20
N LEU A 129 -3.53 -3.62 -5.90
CA LEU A 129 -3.98 -2.48 -6.69
C LEU A 129 -3.62 -2.69 -8.16
N TRP A 130 -4.50 -2.32 -9.07
CA TRP A 130 -4.17 -2.36 -10.49
C TRP A 130 -4.95 -1.33 -11.29
N ASP A 131 -4.40 -0.97 -12.44
CA ASP A 131 -5.09 -0.14 -13.42
C ASP A 131 -5.75 -1.00 -14.50
N GLU A 132 -6.86 -0.51 -15.05
CA GLU A 132 -7.47 -1.04 -16.26
C GLU A 132 -7.43 0.03 -17.35
N SER A 133 -6.75 -0.32 -18.45
CA SER A 133 -6.80 0.44 -19.70
C SER A 133 -8.10 0.12 -20.46
N PRO A 134 -8.77 1.12 -21.06
CA PRO A 134 -10.00 0.90 -21.82
C PRO A 134 -9.78 0.14 -23.14
N ASP A 135 -8.55 0.11 -23.66
CA ASP A 135 -8.19 -0.64 -24.88
C ASP A 135 -7.42 -1.92 -24.53
N HIS A 136 -8.15 -3.02 -24.36
CA HIS A 136 -7.64 -4.34 -23.97
C HIS A 136 -6.59 -4.95 -24.92
N GLU A 137 -6.43 -4.45 -26.14
CA GLU A 137 -5.57 -5.06 -27.17
C GLU A 137 -4.23 -4.33 -27.39
N ALA A 138 -4.11 -3.05 -27.02
CA ALA A 138 -2.90 -2.26 -27.31
C ALA A 138 -1.94 -2.14 -26.11
N ASP A 139 -2.47 -2.06 -24.87
CA ASP A 139 -1.71 -1.54 -23.72
C ASP A 139 -1.60 -2.51 -22.52
N LYS A 140 -1.82 -3.83 -22.70
CA LYS A 140 -1.62 -4.83 -21.61
C LYS A 140 -0.23 -4.81 -20.98
N LYS A 141 0.79 -4.27 -21.67
CA LYS A 141 2.16 -4.10 -21.15
C LYS A 141 2.33 -2.91 -20.22
N GLU A 142 1.38 -1.98 -20.17
CA GLU A 142 1.43 -0.75 -19.37
C GLU A 142 0.53 -0.78 -18.13
N ASP A 143 -0.24 -1.85 -17.91
CA ASP A 143 -1.15 -1.95 -16.77
C ASP A 143 -0.39 -2.48 -15.55
N LEU A 144 -0.24 -1.60 -14.56
CA LEU A 144 0.53 -1.84 -13.35
C LEU A 144 -0.33 -2.62 -12.35
N LEU A 145 0.29 -3.60 -11.71
CA LEU A 145 -0.19 -4.32 -10.54
C LEU A 145 0.79 -4.06 -9.39
N VAL A 146 0.27 -3.62 -8.26
CA VAL A 146 1.02 -3.40 -7.03
C VAL A 146 0.40 -4.26 -5.93
N LYS A 147 1.21 -5.06 -5.24
CA LYS A 147 0.77 -5.86 -4.10
C LYS A 147 1.47 -5.38 -2.85
N VAL A 148 0.70 -4.98 -1.85
CA VAL A 148 1.19 -4.32 -0.64
C VAL A 148 0.61 -4.99 0.60
N GLN A 149 1.42 -5.15 1.64
CA GLN A 149 0.90 -5.36 3.00
C GLN A 149 0.96 -4.03 3.75
N TYR A 150 -0.19 -3.52 4.14
CA TYR A 150 -0.30 -2.36 5.02
C TYR A 150 -0.47 -2.84 6.45
N TRP A 151 0.39 -2.36 7.34
CA TRP A 151 0.32 -2.68 8.75
C TRP A 151 -0.17 -1.47 9.53
N TRP A 152 -1.05 -1.73 10.49
CA TRP A 152 -1.76 -0.72 11.26
C TRP A 152 -1.50 -0.89 12.75
N ARG A 153 -1.47 0.23 13.46
CA ARG A 153 -1.44 0.29 14.92
C ARG A 153 -2.40 1.35 15.41
N ARG A 154 -2.95 1.15 16.60
CA ARG A 154 -3.72 2.19 17.30
C ARG A 154 -2.78 3.17 17.99
N GLU A 155 -2.87 4.45 17.66
CA GLU A 155 -2.13 5.57 18.23
C GLU A 155 -3.11 6.66 18.67
N GLU A 156 -3.03 7.10 19.93
CA GLU A 156 -3.88 8.16 20.50
C GLU A 156 -5.40 7.99 20.25
N GLY A 157 -5.85 6.74 20.13
CA GLY A 157 -7.26 6.40 19.90
C GLY A 157 -7.62 6.12 18.44
N SER A 158 -6.77 6.48 17.48
CA SER A 158 -6.96 6.32 16.03
C SER A 158 -6.11 5.20 15.45
N TRP A 159 -6.55 4.57 14.37
CA TRP A 159 -5.75 3.58 13.64
C TRP A 159 -4.93 4.26 12.55
N MET A 160 -3.61 4.04 12.58
CA MET A 160 -2.65 4.66 11.69
C MET A 160 -1.85 3.61 10.92
N GLN A 161 -1.50 3.89 9.66
CA GLN A 161 -0.54 3.07 8.92
C GLN A 161 0.84 3.27 9.54
N ILE A 162 1.54 2.17 9.82
CA ILE A 162 2.86 2.20 10.46
C ILE A 162 3.95 1.54 9.61
N PHE A 163 3.58 0.75 8.60
CA PHE A 163 4.52 0.05 7.73
C PHE A 163 3.85 -0.32 6.41
N HIS A 164 4.50 0.04 5.30
CA HIS A 164 4.10 -0.30 3.94
C HIS A 164 5.09 -1.31 3.36
N ASP A 165 4.63 -2.54 3.12
CA ASP A 165 5.44 -3.60 2.52
C ASP A 165 5.01 -3.83 1.06
N ILE A 166 5.66 -3.15 0.13
CA ILE A 166 5.40 -3.32 -1.30
C ILE A 166 6.12 -4.59 -1.77
N MET A 167 5.38 -5.68 -1.88
CA MET A 167 5.92 -7.00 -2.22
C MET A 167 6.10 -7.18 -3.72
N TYR A 168 5.28 -6.53 -4.52
CA TYR A 168 5.28 -6.65 -5.97
C TYR A 168 4.89 -5.32 -6.61
N MET A 169 5.57 -4.98 -7.70
CA MET A 169 5.26 -3.87 -8.58
C MET A 169 5.68 -4.29 -9.99
N GLY A 170 4.72 -4.42 -10.91
CA GLY A 170 4.98 -4.91 -12.26
C GLY A 170 3.70 -5.11 -13.07
N PRO A 171 3.77 -5.77 -14.23
CA PRO A 171 2.59 -6.05 -15.05
C PRO A 171 1.55 -6.90 -14.32
N ARG A 172 0.29 -6.80 -14.75
CA ARG A 172 -0.78 -7.71 -14.27
C ARG A 172 -0.40 -9.17 -14.49
N ASP A 173 -0.60 -9.99 -13.45
CA ASP A 173 -0.27 -11.41 -13.44
C ASP A 173 -1.50 -12.34 -13.44
N GLY A 174 -2.70 -11.76 -13.49
CA GLY A 174 -3.98 -12.48 -13.53
C GLY A 174 -4.49 -12.90 -12.16
N SER A 175 -3.80 -12.53 -11.07
CA SER A 175 -4.26 -12.79 -9.69
C SER A 175 -5.00 -11.63 -9.05
N GLU A 176 -5.05 -10.47 -9.70
CA GLU A 176 -5.80 -9.32 -9.24
C GLU A 176 -7.28 -9.66 -9.01
N GLY A 177 -7.88 -9.15 -7.93
CA GLY A 177 -9.28 -9.43 -7.60
C GLY A 177 -9.56 -10.84 -7.04
N ALA A 178 -8.65 -11.81 -7.16
CA ALA A 178 -8.94 -13.21 -6.84
C ALA A 178 -9.20 -13.48 -5.34
N SER A 179 -8.74 -12.59 -4.46
CA SER A 179 -8.73 -12.81 -3.02
C SER A 179 -9.61 -11.85 -2.22
N GLY A 180 -10.40 -10.98 -2.86
CA GLY A 180 -11.19 -9.99 -2.16
C GLY A 180 -12.24 -9.29 -3.03
N GLU A 181 -13.07 -8.49 -2.38
CA GLU A 181 -14.00 -7.59 -3.08
C GLU A 181 -13.22 -6.55 -3.88
N VAL A 182 -13.59 -6.39 -5.15
CA VAL A 182 -13.00 -5.39 -6.06
C VAL A 182 -13.68 -4.05 -5.83
N LEU A 183 -12.87 -3.03 -5.56
CA LEU A 183 -13.25 -1.66 -5.25
C LEU A 183 -12.53 -0.68 -6.20
N GLU A 184 -13.01 0.55 -6.25
CA GLU A 184 -12.51 1.65 -7.08
C GLU A 184 -11.99 2.82 -6.23
#